data_AF-A0A662S021-F1
#
_entry.id   AF-A0A662S021-F1
#
_cell.length_a   1.000
_cell.length_b   1.000
_cell.length_c   1.000
_cell.angle_alpha   90.00
_cell.angle_beta   90.00
_cell.angle_gamma   90.00
#
_symmetry.space_group_name_H-M   'P 1'
#
loop_
_entity.id
_entity.type
_entity.pdbx_description
1 polymer ?
#
loop_
_entity_poly.entity_id
_entity_poly.type
_entity_poly.pdbx_seq_one_letter_code
_entity_poly.pdbx_strand_id
1 'polypeptide(L)' 'MGKEVEEFGLIETPILRARSINPLFSAVVEAVEEAIIDSLFTSETMEGRDNHVIDAIPSGKVIELLRSRNALISSAR' A
#
# COMPACT_ATOMS: atom_id res chain seq x y z
N MET A 1 -21.04 -8.84 52.46
CA MET A 1 -20.84 -7.63 51.64
C MET A 1 -19.39 -7.18 51.76
N GLY A 2 -18.46 -7.97 51.23
CA GLY A 2 -17.06 -7.55 51.09
C GLY A 2 -16.80 -7.51 49.59
N LYS A 3 -16.64 -6.32 49.03
CA LYS A 3 -16.20 -6.21 47.64
C LYS A 3 -14.73 -6.60 47.63
N GLU A 4 -14.42 -7.71 46.97
CA GLU A 4 -13.06 -8.05 46.58
C GLU A 4 -12.54 -6.90 45.72
N VAL A 5 -11.46 -6.28 46.17
CA VAL A 5 -10.76 -5.24 45.43
C VAL A 5 -9.92 -5.99 44.41
N GLU A 6 -10.29 -5.93 43.12
CA GLU A 6 -9.45 -6.46 42.05
C GLU A 6 -8.10 -5.74 42.08
N GLU A 7 -7.04 -6.51 42.21
CA GLU A 7 -5.67 -6.03 42.21
C GLU A 7 -5.30 -5.57 40.80
N PHE A 8 -5.24 -4.25 40.60
CA PHE A 8 -4.77 -3.66 39.35
C PHE A 8 -3.26 -3.85 39.22
N GLY A 9 -2.83 -4.91 38.53
CA GLY A 9 -1.43 -5.13 38.17
C GLY A 9 -0.91 -4.05 37.22
N LEU A 10 0.38 -3.72 37.32
CA LEU A 10 1.06 -2.81 36.39
C LEU A 10 1.30 -3.52 35.05
N ILE A 11 0.95 -2.88 33.93
CA ILE A 11 1.22 -3.37 32.57
C ILE A 11 2.24 -2.43 31.91
N GLU A 12 3.36 -2.98 31.44
CA GLU A 12 4.32 -2.24 30.62
C GLU A 12 3.87 -2.20 29.16
N THR A 13 3.80 -0.99 28.58
CA THR A 13 3.49 -0.80 27.16
C THR A 13 4.73 -0.33 26.42
N PRO A 14 5.28 -1.11 25.47
CA PRO A 14 6.39 -0.65 24.64
C PRO A 14 5.91 0.45 23.70
N ILE A 15 6.60 1.59 23.71
CA ILE A 15 6.28 2.75 22.86
C ILE A 15 7.51 3.11 22.03
N LEU A 16 7.29 3.38 20.74
CA LEU A 16 8.33 3.93 19.87
C LEU A 16 8.61 5.38 20.24
N ARG A 17 9.90 5.73 20.34
CA ARG A 17 10.30 7.14 20.47
C ARG A 17 9.88 7.88 19.19
N ALA A 18 9.43 9.12 19.33
CA ALA A 18 8.93 9.91 18.21
C ALA A 18 9.85 9.92 16.97
N ARG A 19 11.18 10.05 17.17
CA ARG A 19 12.16 10.00 16.08
C ARG A 19 12.21 8.67 15.32
N SER A 20 11.86 7.57 15.97
CA SER A 20 11.80 6.24 15.37
C SER A 20 10.55 6.01 14.52
N ILE A 21 9.57 6.92 14.56
CA ILE A 21 8.32 6.82 13.77
C ILE A 21 8.51 7.37 12.36
N ASN A 22 9.41 8.34 12.14
CA ASN A 22 9.61 8.96 10.83
C ASN A 22 9.78 7.95 9.67
N PRO A 23 10.59 6.87 9.80
CA PRO A 23 10.70 5.87 8.74
C PRO A 23 9.38 5.11 8.46
N LEU A 24 8.51 4.96 9.45
CA LEU A 24 7.21 4.32 9.28
C LEU A 24 6.26 5.18 8.44
N PHE A 25 6.32 6.51 8.58
CA PHE A 25 5.52 7.40 7.73
C PHE A 25 5.93 7.29 6.26
N SER A 26 7.24 7.32 5.97
CA SER A 26 7.75 7.10 4.61
C SER A 26 7.38 5.72 4.09
N ALA A 27 7.55 4.67 4.91
CA ALA A 27 7.20 3.31 4.51
C ALA A 27 5.71 3.15 4.17
N VAL A 28 4.81 3.81 4.91
CA VAL A 28 3.37 3.80 4.58
C VAL A 28 3.10 4.50 3.27
N VAL A 29 3.75 5.64 2.99
CA VAL A 29 3.59 6.35 1.72
C VAL A 29 4.01 5.45 0.55
N GLU A 30 5.21 4.87 0.62
CA GLU A 30 5.73 3.99 -0.44
C GLU A 30 4.87 2.74 -0.62
N ALA A 31 4.46 2.09 0.49
CA ALA A 31 3.64 0.88 0.43
C ALA A 31 2.26 1.15 -0.18
N VAL A 32 1.65 2.30 0.12
CA VAL A 32 0.35 2.67 -0.44
C VAL A 32 0.47 3.08 -1.91
N GLU A 33 1.53 3.79 -2.28
CA GLU A 33 1.83 4.12 -3.67
C GLU A 33 1.96 2.85 -4.51
N GLU A 34 2.79 1.90 -4.06
CA GLU A 34 3.00 0.63 -4.77
C GLU A 34 1.73 -0.22 -4.79
N ALA A 35 0.95 -0.28 -3.70
CA ALA A 35 -0.30 -1.04 -3.68
C ALA A 35 -1.33 -0.52 -4.69
N ILE A 36 -1.41 0.80 -4.89
CA ILE A 36 -2.28 1.38 -5.92
C ILE A 36 -1.78 1.00 -7.31
N ILE A 37 -0.47 1.15 -7.57
CA ILE A 37 0.14 0.79 -8.85
C ILE A 37 -0.07 -0.69 -9.16
N ASP A 38 0.18 -1.57 -8.21
CA ASP A 38 0.00 -3.01 -8.34
C ASP A 38 -1.44 -3.37 -8.67
N SER A 39 -2.42 -2.76 -7.98
CA SER A 39 -3.84 -3.00 -8.25
C SER A 39 -4.26 -2.66 -9.68
N LEU A 40 -3.63 -1.65 -10.29
CA LEU A 40 -3.89 -1.27 -11.67
C LEU A 40 -3.19 -2.23 -12.65
N PHE A 41 -1.90 -2.50 -12.44
CA PHE A 41 -1.10 -3.32 -13.35
C PHE A 41 -1.44 -4.81 -13.33
N THR A 42 -2.05 -5.29 -12.23
CA THR A 42 -2.55 -6.66 -12.09
C THR A 42 -4.04 -6.79 -12.41
N SER A 43 -4.73 -5.69 -12.70
CA SER A 43 -6.15 -5.72 -13.06
C SER A 43 -6.40 -6.54 -14.33
N GLU A 44 -7.52 -7.26 -14.33
CA GLU A 44 -8.02 -8.00 -15.50
C GLU A 44 -9.25 -7.27 -16.06
N THR A 45 -9.43 -7.31 -17.38
CA THR A 45 -10.66 -6.82 -18.01
C THR A 45 -11.84 -7.60 -17.45
N MET A 46 -12.85 -6.90 -16.94
CA MET A 46 -14.03 -7.53 -16.35
C MET A 46 -15.32 -7.00 -16.96
N GLU A 47 -16.31 -7.88 -17.07
CA GLU A 47 -17.69 -7.52 -17.37
C GLU A 47 -18.50 -7.55 -16.07
N GLY A 48 -19.10 -6.40 -15.73
CA GLY A 48 -19.96 -6.20 -14.57
C GLY A 48 -21.44 -6.31 -14.90
N ARG A 49 -22.28 -5.76 -14.00
CA ARG A 49 -23.74 -5.72 -14.20
C ARG A 49 -24.10 -4.93 -15.46
N ASP A 50 -25.17 -5.33 -16.13
CA ASP A 50 -25.75 -4.66 -17.30
C ASP A 50 -24.79 -4.59 -18.50
N ASN A 51 -23.92 -5.60 -18.67
CA ASN A 51 -22.88 -5.68 -19.71
C ASN A 51 -21.88 -4.50 -19.67
N HIS A 52 -21.66 -3.88 -18.50
CA HIS A 52 -20.62 -2.87 -18.36
C HIS A 52 -19.25 -3.54 -18.35
N VAL A 53 -18.44 -3.27 -19.38
CA VAL A 53 -17.06 -3.77 -19.46
C VAL A 53 -16.10 -2.69 -18.98
N ILE A 54 -15.22 -3.07 -18.06
CA ILE A 54 -14.09 -2.27 -17.61
C ILE A 54 -12.81 -2.98 -18.07
N ASP A 55 -12.05 -2.31 -18.92
CA ASP A 55 -10.77 -2.85 -19.38
C ASP A 55 -9.70 -2.79 -18.29
N ALA A 56 -8.84 -3.81 -18.27
CA ALA A 56 -7.57 -3.71 -17.56
C ALA A 56 -6.77 -2.50 -18.04
N ILE A 57 -5.87 -2.01 -17.19
CA ILE A 57 -4.94 -0.97 -17.64
C ILE A 57 -4.16 -1.47 -18.86
N PRO A 58 -3.98 -0.67 -19.93
CA PRO A 58 -3.21 -1.09 -21.09
C PRO A 58 -1.71 -1.04 -20.78
N SER A 59 -1.21 -1.98 -19.97
CA SER A 59 0.15 -1.99 -19.40
C SER A 59 1.24 -1.76 -20.43
N GLY A 60 1.12 -2.38 -21.61
CA GLY A 60 2.07 -2.16 -22.72
C GLY A 60 2.19 -0.70 -23.15
N LYS A 61 1.05 0.01 -23.29
CA LYS A 61 1.01 1.43 -23.66
C LYS A 61 1.56 2.31 -22.54
N VAL A 62 1.26 1.98 -21.28
CA VAL A 62 1.77 2.71 -20.12
C VAL A 62 3.29 2.60 -20.07
N ILE A 63 3.85 1.40 -20.24
CA ILE A 63 5.30 1.18 -20.29
C ILE A 63 5.95 1.95 -21.45
N GLU A 64 5.35 1.94 -22.64
CA GLU A 64 5.82 2.73 -23.77
C GLU A 64 5.85 4.24 -23.45
N LEU A 65 4.78 4.75 -22.85
CA LEU A 65 4.69 6.15 -22.42
C LEU A 65 5.79 6.49 -21.41
N LEU A 66 6.01 5.64 -20.41
CA LEU A 66 7.06 5.86 -19.41
C LEU A 66 8.46 5.81 -20.04
N ARG A 67 8.72 4.91 -21.00
CA ARG A 67 9.97 4.90 -21.79
C ARG A 67 10.15 6.21 -22.56
N SER A 68 9.11 6.69 -23.22
CA SER A 68 9.16 7.93 -24.03
C SER A 68 9.52 9.17 -23.20
N ARG A 69 9.27 9.11 -21.88
CA ARG A 69 9.56 10.18 -20.92
C ARG A 69 10.85 9.96 -20.13
N ASN A 70 11.64 8.93 -20.45
CA ASN A 70 12.82 8.52 -19.68
C ASN A 70 12.50 8.29 -18.18
N ALA A 71 11.28 7.82 -17.89
CA ALA A 71 10.82 7.53 -16.53
C ALA A 71 11.02 6.06 -16.13
N LEU A 72 11.60 5.24 -17.02
CA LEU A 72 11.99 3.87 -16.74
C LEU A 72 13.51 3.76 -16.72
N ILE A 73 14.02 3.13 -15.67
CA ILE A 73 15.44 2.87 -15.51
C ILE A 73 15.80 1.69 -16.42
N SER A 74 16.74 1.86 -17.36
CA SER A 74 17.26 0.71 -18.09
C SER A 74 18.26 -0.02 -17.20
N SER A 75 17.85 -1.13 -16.61
CA SER A 75 18.79 -2.06 -15.99
C SER A 75 19.56 -2.77 -17.11
N ALA A 76 20.67 -2.19 -17.57
CA ALA A 76 21.70 -2.94 -18.27
C ALA A 76 22.29 -3.92 -17.24
N ARG A 77 22.05 -5.21 -17.43
CA ARG A 77 22.71 -6.27 -16.67
C ARG A 77 23.94 -6.72 -17.44
#